data_AF-D7DY23-F1
#
_entry.id   AF-D7DY23-F1
#
_cell.length_a   1.000
_cell.length_b   1.000
_cell.length_c   1.000
_cell.angle_alpha   90.00
_cell.angle_beta   90.00
_cell.angle_gamma   90.00
#
_symmetry.space_group_name_H-M   'P 1'
#
loop_
_entity.id
_entity.type
_entity.pdbx_description
1 polymer ?
#
loop_
_entity_poly.entity_id
_entity_poly.type
_entity_poly.pdbx_seq_one_letter_code
_entity_poly.pdbx_strand_id
1 'polypeptide(L)'
;MPSYRPSFKSSNQTPKQTNFTQNSRNVMEMLVAEEVEKQIESLPVKTASFIKSSEVAAYALNRLPSLYATSQKGWQKQWHHGKTELCQKITMAVGQGIVAVQRDPLRVNDPLRFQGDNKAMEALDKLKSVLQREDLSWENVTDVVEQTLINTSRGRITWRRVSTSDNDTFDWEKHRL
;
A
#
# COMPACT_ATOMS: atom_id res chain seq x y z
N MET A 1 33.80 43.71 -6.86
CA MET A 1 32.46 44.04 -7.41
C MET A 1 32.50 43.83 -8.92
N PRO A 2 31.59 43.09 -9.58
CA PRO A 2 30.61 42.11 -9.11
C PRO A 2 30.90 40.68 -9.60
N SER A 3 30.59 39.70 -8.75
CA SER A 3 30.64 38.26 -8.99
C SER A 3 29.40 37.77 -9.74
N TYR A 4 29.55 37.31 -10.98
CA TYR A 4 28.50 36.56 -11.68
C TYR A 4 28.62 35.07 -11.34
N ARG A 5 27.75 34.62 -10.43
CA ARG A 5 27.53 33.21 -10.15
C ARG A 5 26.56 32.68 -11.21
N PRO A 6 26.92 31.65 -12.01
CA PRO A 6 25.92 31.00 -12.84
C PRO A 6 24.97 30.25 -11.90
N SER A 7 23.70 30.64 -11.94
CA SER A 7 22.60 29.92 -11.32
C SER A 7 22.58 28.49 -11.86
N PHE A 8 22.84 27.51 -11.00
CA PHE A 8 22.46 26.13 -11.26
C PHE A 8 20.95 26.10 -11.46
N LYS A 9 20.51 26.04 -12.71
CA LYS A 9 19.16 25.60 -13.04
C LYS A 9 19.09 24.16 -12.55
N SER A 10 18.43 23.96 -11.41
CA SER A 10 18.02 22.65 -10.94
C SER A 10 17.07 22.09 -12.00
N SER A 11 17.63 21.37 -12.96
CA SER A 11 16.85 20.56 -13.87
C SER A 11 16.20 19.48 -13.03
N ASN A 12 14.93 19.67 -12.68
CA ASN A 12 14.06 18.66 -12.12
C ASN A 12 13.99 17.47 -13.09
N GLN A 13 14.95 16.56 -12.98
CA GLN A 13 14.88 15.24 -13.58
C GLN A 13 14.39 14.29 -12.51
N THR A 14 13.11 13.89 -12.58
CA THR A 14 12.65 12.50 -12.37
C THR A 14 11.13 12.37 -12.51
N PRO A 15 10.64 11.90 -13.68
CA PRO A 15 9.36 11.19 -13.74
C PRO A 15 9.52 9.82 -14.45
N LYS A 16 10.66 9.14 -14.31
CA LYS A 16 10.91 7.84 -14.98
C LYS A 16 10.94 6.62 -14.04
N GLN A 17 11.04 6.81 -12.72
CA GLN A 17 11.11 5.68 -11.76
C GLN A 17 9.74 5.17 -11.27
N THR A 18 8.65 5.92 -11.47
CA THR A 18 7.31 5.56 -10.96
C THR A 18 6.59 4.49 -11.80
N ASN A 19 6.90 4.35 -13.09
CA ASN A 19 6.18 3.41 -13.97
C ASN A 19 6.56 1.94 -13.75
N PHE A 20 7.76 1.67 -13.23
CA PHE A 20 8.22 0.29 -13.02
C PHE A 20 7.44 -0.40 -11.89
N THR A 21 7.21 0.29 -10.77
CA THR A 21 6.52 -0.27 -9.61
C THR A 21 5.01 -0.39 -9.81
N GLN A 22 4.42 0.43 -10.68
CA GLN A 22 2.98 0.38 -10.97
C GLN A 22 2.59 -0.81 -11.87
N ASN A 23 3.48 -1.25 -12.77
CA ASN A 23 3.16 -2.25 -13.79
C ASN A 23 3.99 -3.53 -13.72
N SER A 24 4.90 -3.67 -12.75
CA SER A 24 5.63 -4.91 -12.50
C SER A 24 5.22 -5.53 -11.17
N ARG A 25 5.12 -6.86 -11.12
CA ARG A 25 4.85 -7.62 -9.89
C ARG A 25 5.85 -8.76 -9.75
N ASN A 26 6.31 -9.01 -8.52
CA ASN A 26 7.16 -10.13 -8.20
C ASN A 26 6.30 -11.36 -7.84
N VAL A 27 6.35 -12.41 -8.65
CA VAL A 27 5.57 -13.63 -8.41
C VAL A 27 6.04 -14.37 -7.16
N MET A 28 7.31 -14.21 -6.79
CA MET A 28 7.88 -14.86 -5.60
C MET A 28 7.20 -14.39 -4.31
N GLU A 29 6.71 -13.15 -4.24
CA GLU A 29 6.01 -12.62 -3.05
C GLU A 29 4.75 -13.44 -2.74
N MET A 30 3.95 -13.76 -3.76
CA MET A 30 2.74 -14.57 -3.62
C MET A 30 3.07 -16.01 -3.23
N LEU A 31 4.03 -16.65 -3.91
CA LEU A 31 4.41 -18.04 -3.63
C LEU A 31 5.00 -18.21 -2.22
N VAL A 32 5.79 -17.22 -1.77
CA VAL A 32 6.31 -17.21 -0.40
C VAL A 32 5.18 -16.99 0.61
N ALA A 33 4.24 -16.09 0.35
CA ALA A 33 3.11 -15.86 1.25
C ALA A 33 2.27 -17.14 1.46
N GLU A 34 1.94 -17.84 0.37
CA GLU A 34 1.22 -19.13 0.40
C GLU A 34 1.97 -20.17 1.26
N GLU A 35 3.29 -20.30 1.08
CA GLU A 35 4.07 -21.30 1.82
C GLU A 35 4.30 -20.91 3.28
N VAL A 36 4.42 -19.61 3.59
CA VAL A 36 4.51 -19.11 4.98
C VAL A 36 3.25 -19.45 5.75
N GLU A 37 2.08 -19.15 5.20
CA GLU A 37 0.79 -19.46 5.80
C GLU A 37 0.68 -20.97 6.06
N LYS A 38 0.90 -21.78 5.03
CA LYS A 38 0.88 -23.25 5.12
C LYS A 38 1.82 -23.81 6.19
N GLN A 39 3.07 -23.32 6.28
CA GLN A 39 4.01 -23.81 7.28
C GLN A 39 3.64 -23.34 8.70
N ILE A 40 3.18 -22.11 8.87
CA ILE A 40 2.76 -21.60 10.19
C ILE A 40 1.52 -22.32 10.70
N GLU A 41 0.53 -22.58 9.84
CA GLU A 41 -0.68 -23.35 10.19
C GLU A 41 -0.35 -24.79 10.62
N SER A 42 0.74 -25.36 10.10
CA SER A 42 1.19 -26.70 10.50
C SER A 42 1.88 -26.74 11.89
N LEU A 43 2.17 -25.59 12.49
CA LEU A 43 2.82 -25.49 13.80
C LEU A 43 1.80 -25.55 14.96
N PRO A 44 2.24 -25.96 16.17
CA PRO A 44 1.41 -25.84 17.36
C PRO A 44 0.97 -24.39 17.60
N VAL A 45 -0.30 -24.19 17.98
CA VAL A 45 -0.93 -22.87 18.18
C VAL A 45 -0.10 -21.92 19.04
N LYS A 46 0.48 -22.44 20.13
CA LYS A 46 1.35 -21.66 21.03
C LYS A 46 2.54 -21.07 20.28
N THR A 47 3.20 -21.85 19.43
CA THR A 47 4.36 -21.42 18.66
C THR A 47 3.95 -20.50 17.52
N ALA A 48 2.87 -20.81 16.80
CA ALA A 48 2.37 -19.99 15.69
C ALA A 48 2.03 -18.55 16.13
N SER A 49 1.48 -18.38 17.34
CA SER A 49 1.04 -17.07 17.85
C SER A 49 2.14 -16.02 17.99
N PHE A 50 3.40 -16.43 18.15
CA PHE A 50 4.54 -15.52 18.31
C PHE A 50 5.28 -15.24 17.00
N ILE A 51 4.92 -15.91 15.90
CA ILE A 51 5.63 -15.80 14.63
C ILE A 51 4.93 -14.78 13.75
N LYS A 52 5.65 -13.73 13.38
CA LYS A 52 5.15 -12.73 12.43
C LYS A 52 5.41 -13.18 11.00
N SER A 53 4.34 -13.46 10.26
CA SER A 53 4.42 -13.92 8.86
C SER A 53 5.18 -12.94 7.96
N SER A 54 5.07 -11.63 8.21
CA SER A 54 5.78 -10.60 7.44
C SER A 54 7.30 -10.69 7.59
N GLU A 55 7.80 -11.02 8.78
CA GLU A 55 9.25 -11.18 9.03
C GLU A 55 9.78 -12.45 8.39
N VAL A 56 9.02 -13.56 8.47
CA VAL A 56 9.37 -14.81 7.79
C VAL A 56 9.40 -14.60 6.27
N ALA A 57 8.39 -13.93 5.72
CA ALA A 57 8.32 -13.62 4.30
C ALA A 57 9.51 -12.75 3.86
N ALA A 58 9.84 -11.69 4.61
CA ALA A 58 10.99 -10.83 4.33
C ALA A 58 12.31 -11.62 4.39
N TYR A 59 12.48 -12.49 5.41
CA TYR A 59 13.65 -13.34 5.53
C TYR A 59 13.81 -14.26 4.32
N ALA A 60 12.73 -14.92 3.89
CA ALA A 60 12.75 -15.83 2.76
C ALA A 60 12.99 -15.10 1.44
N LEU A 61 12.28 -14.00 1.18
CA LEU A 61 12.40 -13.22 -0.06
C LEU A 61 13.81 -12.66 -0.26
N ASN A 62 14.50 -12.26 0.82
CA ASN A 62 15.89 -11.80 0.75
C ASN A 62 16.89 -12.89 0.32
N ARG A 63 16.47 -14.15 0.22
CA ARG A 63 17.31 -15.31 -0.11
C ARG A 63 16.85 -16.04 -1.38
N LEU A 64 15.74 -15.61 -1.97
CA LEU A 64 15.15 -16.23 -3.15
C LEU A 64 15.36 -15.34 -4.38
N PRO A 65 15.46 -15.91 -5.58
CA PRO A 65 15.51 -15.12 -6.80
C PRO A 65 14.19 -14.36 -6.98
N SER A 66 14.26 -13.08 -7.32
CA SER A 66 13.09 -12.28 -7.67
C SER A 66 12.53 -12.69 -9.04
N LEU A 67 11.22 -12.88 -9.14
CA LEU A 67 10.55 -13.27 -10.38
C LEU A 67 9.59 -12.17 -10.83
N TYR A 68 10.13 -11.07 -11.33
CA TYR A 68 9.32 -9.96 -11.83
C TYR A 68 8.65 -10.28 -13.18
N ALA A 69 7.41 -9.82 -13.32
CA ALA A 69 6.67 -9.83 -14.57
C ALA A 69 5.92 -8.52 -14.77
N THR A 70 5.92 -8.04 -16.02
CA THR A 70 5.20 -6.83 -16.48
C THR A 70 4.01 -7.14 -17.38
N SER A 71 3.75 -8.43 -17.63
CA SER A 71 2.63 -8.89 -18.46
C SER A 71 2.03 -10.15 -17.86
N GLN A 72 0.75 -10.41 -18.16
CA GLN A 72 0.05 -11.60 -17.67
C GLN A 72 0.71 -12.90 -18.13
N LYS A 73 1.12 -12.98 -19.41
CA LYS A 73 1.85 -14.15 -19.94
C LYS A 73 3.19 -14.35 -19.24
N GLY A 74 3.93 -13.27 -19.00
CA GLY A 74 5.17 -13.30 -18.23
C GLY A 74 4.94 -13.79 -16.80
N TRP A 75 3.88 -13.29 -16.16
CA TRP A 75 3.48 -13.68 -14.81
C TRP A 75 3.18 -15.19 -14.72
N GLN A 76 2.39 -15.73 -15.66
CA GLN A 76 2.07 -17.16 -15.71
C GLN A 76 3.32 -18.03 -15.89
N LYS A 77 4.26 -17.62 -16.76
CA LYS A 77 5.52 -18.33 -16.95
C LYS A 77 6.36 -18.32 -15.67
N GLN A 78 6.48 -17.17 -15.01
CA GLN A 78 7.23 -17.05 -13.76
C GLN A 78 6.59 -17.83 -12.62
N TRP A 79 5.26 -17.84 -12.56
CA TRP A 79 4.50 -18.63 -11.60
C TRP A 79 4.75 -20.12 -11.77
N HIS A 80 4.68 -20.61 -13.02
CA HIS A 80 4.96 -22.01 -13.31
C HIS A 80 6.39 -22.40 -12.91
N HIS A 81 7.38 -21.63 -13.36
CA HIS A 81 8.78 -21.81 -12.98
C HIS A 81 8.99 -21.81 -11.46
N GLY A 82 8.34 -20.88 -10.74
CA GLY A 82 8.38 -20.84 -9.28
C GLY A 82 7.82 -22.11 -8.63
N LYS A 83 6.68 -22.62 -9.12
CA LYS A 83 6.05 -23.85 -8.59
C LYS A 83 6.76 -25.13 -8.94
N THR A 84 7.42 -25.22 -10.09
CA THR A 84 8.07 -26.46 -10.54
C THR A 84 9.53 -26.54 -10.09
N GLU A 85 10.30 -25.47 -10.28
CA GLU A 85 11.76 -25.51 -10.12
C GLU A 85 12.23 -24.91 -8.79
N LEU A 86 11.47 -23.97 -8.23
CA LEU A 86 11.88 -23.24 -7.01
C LEU A 86 11.11 -23.64 -5.76
N CYS A 87 10.09 -24.50 -5.88
CA CYS A 87 9.24 -24.91 -4.75
C CYS A 87 10.06 -25.43 -3.55
N GLN A 88 11.02 -26.33 -3.77
CA GLN A 88 11.88 -26.83 -2.68
C GLN A 88 12.70 -25.72 -2.02
N LYS A 89 13.24 -24.77 -2.80
CA LYS A 89 14.00 -23.63 -2.27
C LYS A 89 13.10 -22.70 -1.45
N ILE A 90 11.87 -22.47 -1.92
CA ILE A 90 10.87 -21.68 -1.21
C ILE A 90 10.57 -22.33 0.15
N THR A 91 10.20 -23.62 0.15
CA THR A 91 9.93 -24.37 1.38
C THR A 91 11.09 -24.30 2.37
N MET A 92 12.33 -24.50 1.90
CA MET A 92 13.52 -24.42 2.76
C MET A 92 13.77 -23.01 3.31
N ALA A 93 13.64 -21.97 2.47
CA ALA A 93 13.86 -20.59 2.87
C ALA A 93 12.82 -20.12 3.91
N VAL A 94 11.55 -20.51 3.72
CA VAL A 94 10.47 -20.24 4.67
C VAL A 94 10.73 -20.94 6.00
N GLY A 95 11.07 -22.23 5.98
CA GLY A 95 11.38 -22.99 7.20
C GLY A 95 12.56 -22.38 7.98
N GLN A 96 13.61 -21.95 7.28
CA GLN A 96 14.72 -21.21 7.91
C GLN A 96 14.27 -19.87 8.49
N GLY A 97 13.36 -19.15 7.82
CA GLY A 97 12.81 -17.90 8.33
C GLY A 97 12.01 -18.09 9.60
N ILE A 98 11.18 -19.14 9.68
CA ILE A 98 10.44 -19.52 10.87
C ILE A 98 11.41 -19.75 12.05
N VAL A 99 12.47 -20.55 11.84
CA VAL A 99 13.49 -20.80 12.87
C VAL A 99 14.22 -19.52 13.27
N ALA A 100 14.54 -18.65 12.32
CA ALA A 100 15.24 -17.40 12.59
C ALA A 100 14.39 -16.44 13.44
N VAL A 101 13.10 -16.29 13.11
CA VAL A 101 12.16 -15.45 13.86
C VAL A 101 11.89 -16.01 15.26
N GLN A 102 11.77 -17.33 15.39
CA GLN A 102 11.59 -17.98 16.70
C GLN A 102 12.78 -17.78 17.65
N ARG A 103 14.00 -17.66 17.13
CA ARG A 103 15.21 -17.49 17.96
C ARG A 103 15.31 -16.11 18.61
N ASP A 104 14.63 -15.10 18.08
CA ASP A 104 14.66 -13.73 18.62
C ASP A 104 13.25 -13.12 18.74
N PRO A 105 12.36 -13.65 19.61
CA PRO A 105 10.99 -13.17 19.73
C PRO A 105 10.85 -11.78 20.35
N LEU A 106 11.88 -11.31 21.07
CA LEU A 106 11.88 -10.05 21.82
C LEU A 106 12.53 -8.89 21.04
N ARG A 107 12.87 -9.11 19.77
CA ARG A 107 13.42 -8.05 18.93
C ARG A 107 12.46 -6.88 18.82
N VAL A 108 13.00 -5.66 19.00
CA VAL A 108 12.26 -4.41 18.78
C VAL A 108 11.83 -4.37 17.32
N ASN A 109 10.52 -4.40 17.13
CA ASN A 109 9.89 -4.38 15.82
C ASN A 109 9.25 -3.02 15.63
N ASP A 110 9.96 -2.13 14.93
CA ASP A 110 9.39 -0.88 14.43
C ASP A 110 8.98 -1.07 12.97
N PRO A 111 7.68 -1.22 12.65
CA PRO A 111 7.24 -1.49 11.29
C PRO A 111 7.52 -0.31 10.36
N LEU A 112 7.97 -0.61 9.14
CA LEU A 112 8.10 0.40 8.10
C LEU A 112 6.71 1.00 7.78
N ARG A 113 6.58 2.31 7.93
CA ARG A 113 5.36 3.06 7.57
C ARG A 113 5.60 3.81 6.26
N PHE A 114 4.89 3.44 5.19
CA PHE A 114 4.94 4.17 3.93
C PHE A 114 3.90 5.31 3.96
N GLN A 115 4.35 6.56 3.78
CA GLN A 115 3.48 7.75 3.78
C GLN A 115 2.49 7.82 2.59
N GLY A 116 2.67 6.97 1.57
CA GLY A 116 1.92 7.03 0.31
C GLY A 116 0.55 6.35 0.31
N ASP A 117 0.37 5.31 1.12
CA ASP A 117 -0.83 4.45 1.04
C ASP A 117 -2.05 5.05 1.74
N ASN A 118 -1.85 6.13 2.51
CA ASN A 118 -2.91 6.69 3.35
C ASN A 118 -3.71 7.81 2.70
N LYS A 119 -3.28 8.42 1.59
CA LYS A 119 -4.03 9.55 0.99
C LYS A 119 -5.36 9.10 0.38
N ALA A 120 -5.37 7.95 -0.28
CA ALA A 120 -6.61 7.38 -0.81
C ALA A 120 -7.54 7.00 0.35
N MET A 121 -7.02 6.33 1.37
CA MET A 121 -7.80 5.94 2.55
C MET A 121 -8.34 7.17 3.30
N GLU A 122 -7.52 8.19 3.49
CA GLU A 122 -7.90 9.47 4.08
C GLU A 122 -8.97 10.19 3.24
N ALA A 123 -8.87 10.14 1.91
CA ALA A 123 -9.88 10.68 1.02
C ALA A 123 -11.21 9.91 1.14
N LEU A 124 -11.16 8.57 1.27
CA LEU A 124 -12.36 7.75 1.48
C LEU A 124 -13.00 8.02 2.85
N ASP A 125 -12.21 8.16 3.91
CA ASP A 125 -12.71 8.52 5.24
C ASP A 125 -13.32 9.93 5.27
N LYS A 126 -12.69 10.89 4.57
CA LYS A 126 -13.30 12.21 4.36
C LYS A 126 -14.61 12.09 3.60
N LEU A 127 -14.68 11.29 2.53
CA LEU A 127 -15.92 11.06 1.79
C LEU A 127 -17.01 10.42 2.66
N LYS A 128 -16.68 9.45 3.53
CA LYS A 128 -17.62 8.89 4.52
C LYS A 128 -18.25 9.98 5.38
N SER A 129 -17.41 10.89 5.89
CA SER A 129 -17.88 11.99 6.74
C SER A 129 -18.77 13.00 5.99
N VAL A 130 -18.42 13.33 4.74
CA VAL A 130 -19.17 14.28 3.91
C VAL A 130 -20.50 13.69 3.44
N LEU A 131 -20.49 12.41 3.03
CA LEU A 131 -21.67 11.70 2.55
C LEU A 131 -22.53 11.12 3.70
N GLN A 132 -22.06 11.20 4.95
CA GLN A 132 -22.70 10.61 6.14
C GLN A 132 -23.04 9.13 5.96
N ARG A 133 -22.13 8.40 5.31
CA ARG A 133 -22.28 7.00 4.90
C ARG A 133 -21.09 6.21 5.43
N GLU A 134 -21.29 5.47 6.51
CA GLU A 134 -20.24 4.62 7.10
C GLU A 134 -19.99 3.35 6.28
N ASP A 135 -20.96 2.94 5.47
CA ASP A 135 -20.95 1.80 4.54
C ASP A 135 -20.15 2.07 3.24
N LEU A 136 -19.57 3.27 3.08
CA LEU A 136 -18.79 3.62 1.89
C LEU A 136 -17.49 2.79 1.82
N SER A 137 -17.27 2.13 0.69
CA SER A 137 -16.08 1.35 0.38
C SER A 137 -15.62 1.65 -1.05
N TRP A 138 -14.40 1.24 -1.41
CA TRP A 138 -13.92 1.40 -2.79
C TRP A 138 -14.75 0.64 -3.83
N GLU A 139 -15.50 -0.37 -3.42
CA GLU A 139 -16.34 -1.17 -4.31
C GLU A 139 -17.67 -0.47 -4.64
N ASN A 140 -18.19 0.34 -3.71
CA ASN A 140 -19.50 0.99 -3.86
C ASN A 140 -19.41 2.53 -3.99
N VAL A 141 -18.20 3.10 -3.94
CA VAL A 141 -18.00 4.56 -3.90
C VAL A 141 -18.62 5.26 -5.09
N THR A 142 -18.52 4.69 -6.30
CA THR A 142 -19.10 5.27 -7.51
C THR A 142 -20.63 5.33 -7.44
N ASP A 143 -21.24 4.22 -7.04
CA ASP A 143 -22.70 4.08 -7.00
C ASP A 143 -23.28 4.98 -5.90
N VAL A 144 -22.64 5.03 -4.72
CA VAL A 144 -23.07 5.87 -3.61
C VAL A 144 -22.93 7.36 -3.96
N VAL A 145 -21.84 7.76 -4.62
CA VAL A 145 -21.66 9.14 -5.09
C VAL A 145 -22.72 9.50 -6.13
N GLU A 146 -23.00 8.63 -7.09
CA GLU A 146 -24.04 8.86 -8.10
C GLU A 146 -25.42 9.02 -7.45
N GLN A 147 -25.80 8.11 -6.56
CA GLN A 147 -27.09 8.17 -5.87
C GLN A 147 -27.23 9.41 -4.99
N THR A 148 -26.16 9.83 -4.31
CA THR A 148 -26.19 11.03 -3.47
C THR A 148 -26.28 12.32 -4.30
N LEU A 149 -25.63 12.39 -5.47
CA LEU A 149 -25.79 13.49 -6.42
C LEU A 149 -27.22 13.57 -6.98
N ILE A 150 -27.82 12.43 -7.36
CA ILE A 150 -29.20 12.35 -7.84
C ILE A 150 -30.20 12.77 -6.74
N ASN A 151 -29.96 12.35 -5.50
CA ASN A 151 -30.84 12.71 -4.39
C ASN A 151 -30.72 14.19 -4.01
N THR A 152 -29.54 14.77 -4.13
CA THR A 152 -29.31 16.21 -3.96
C THR A 152 -30.03 17.03 -5.02
N SER A 153 -29.91 16.66 -6.30
CA SER A 153 -30.57 17.39 -7.40
C SER A 153 -32.10 17.36 -7.26
N ARG A 154 -32.64 16.33 -6.61
CA ARG A 154 -34.06 16.17 -6.28
C ARG A 154 -34.46 16.83 -4.95
N GLY A 155 -33.55 17.54 -4.28
CA GLY A 155 -33.80 18.24 -3.01
C GLY A 155 -34.00 17.33 -1.79
N ARG A 156 -33.63 16.05 -1.88
CA ARG A 156 -33.84 15.06 -0.80
C ARG A 156 -32.74 15.06 0.25
N ILE A 157 -31.59 15.68 -0.04
CA ILE A 157 -30.42 15.71 0.85
C ILE A 157 -29.87 17.14 0.87
N THR A 158 -29.50 17.60 2.06
CA THR A 158 -28.74 18.85 2.25
C THR A 158 -27.34 18.52 2.73
N TRP A 159 -26.33 19.09 2.07
CA TRP A 159 -24.93 18.82 2.40
C TRP A 159 -24.51 19.63 3.63
N ARG A 160 -23.88 18.94 4.60
CA ARG A 160 -23.14 19.62 5.66
C ARG A 160 -21.71 19.85 5.17
N ARG A 161 -21.29 21.10 5.03
CA ARG A 161 -19.88 21.43 4.84
C ARG A 161 -19.15 20.99 6.12
N VAL A 162 -18.27 20.00 6.03
CA VAL A 162 -17.29 19.74 7.09
C VAL A 162 -16.43 21.00 7.16
N SER A 163 -16.63 21.80 8.20
CA SER A 163 -15.81 22.96 8.47
C SER A 163 -14.41 22.46 8.80
N THR A 164 -13.49 22.56 7.85
CA THR A 164 -12.07 22.62 8.14
C THR A 164 -11.84 23.87 8.98
N SER A 165 -11.76 23.70 10.29
CA SER A 165 -11.13 24.70 11.15
C SER A 165 -9.64 24.73 10.79
N ASP A 166 -9.23 25.63 9.89
CA ASP A 166 -8.41 26.80 10.25
C ASP A 166 -8.12 27.71 9.03
N ASN A 167 -8.25 29.02 9.27
CA ASN A 167 -7.76 30.20 8.53
C ASN A 167 -7.81 30.27 6.99
N ASP A 168 -8.85 30.92 6.47
CA ASP A 168 -8.75 32.28 5.88
C ASP A 168 -10.10 32.62 5.27
N THR A 169 -10.98 33.21 6.07
CA THR A 169 -12.17 33.88 5.52
C THR A 169 -11.69 35.22 5.00
N PHE A 170 -11.33 35.27 3.71
CA PHE A 170 -11.04 36.53 3.06
C PHE A 170 -12.32 37.37 3.05
N ASP A 171 -12.27 38.49 3.77
CA ASP A 171 -13.35 39.44 3.96
C ASP A 171 -13.31 40.52 2.86
N TRP A 172 -14.19 40.39 1.86
CA TRP A 172 -14.28 41.31 0.73
C TRP A 172 -14.85 42.70 1.11
N GLU A 173 -15.31 42.92 2.34
CA GLU A 173 -15.81 44.23 2.80
C GLU A 173 -14.70 45.17 3.28
N LYS A 174 -13.50 44.65 3.58
CA LYS A 174 -12.39 45.42 4.16
C LYS A 174 -11.58 46.25 3.16
N HIS A 175 -11.86 46.13 1.87
CA HIS A 175 -11.08 46.77 0.80
C HIS A 175 -11.90 47.71 -0.11
N ARG A 176 -13.01 48.26 0.38
CA ARG A 176 -13.66 49.41 -0.25
C ARG A 176 -13.17 50.72 0.38
N LEU A 177 -12.17 51.33 -0.26
CA LEU A 177 -11.88 52.77 -0.17
C LEU A 177 -11.83 53.33 -1.59
#